data_AF-A0A1M5SWB3-F1
#
_entry.id   AF-A0A1M5SWB3-F1
#
_cell.length_a   1.000
_cell.length_b   1.000
_cell.length_c   1.000
_cell.angle_alpha   90.00
_cell.angle_beta   90.00
_cell.angle_gamma   90.00
#
_symmetry.space_group_name_H-M   'P 1'
#
loop_
_entity.id
_entity.type
_entity.pdbx_description
1 polymer ?
#
loop_
_entity_poly.entity_id
_entity_poly.type
_entity_poly.pdbx_seq_one_letter_code
_entity_poly.pdbx_strand_id
1 'polypeptide(L)'
;MKLFSTFLSFTFLFISCDSDVTPKPNAYLNLNYPQAKYQDSYNQLPYHFKYSDQAILNVQNNLWSDLHYPKLKADINMTYQKVDNNLAELITDAEKLTYKHALKADNIEMYPYENRNKKIYAKLFEVSGDAASSIQFQATDSTKHFLSGALYFNVSPNYDSILPAINYIKKDIEKLIETLEWKN
;
A
#
# COMPACT_ATOMS: atom_id res chain seq x y z
N MET A 1 82.07 30.84 -22.22
CA MET A 1 81.85 29.63 -21.39
C MET A 1 81.44 30.11 -20.00
N LYS A 2 80.37 29.52 -19.41
CA LYS A 2 79.57 29.97 -18.22
C LYS A 2 78.36 30.85 -18.61
N LEU A 3 77.21 30.26 -18.98
CA LEU A 3 76.09 29.75 -18.14
C LEU A 3 75.37 30.90 -17.39
N PHE A 4 74.27 31.42 -17.95
CA PHE A 4 72.86 31.07 -17.64
C PHE A 4 72.40 31.55 -16.26
N SER A 5 71.40 32.43 -16.21
CA SER A 5 70.15 32.20 -15.46
C SER A 5 69.38 33.51 -15.28
N THR A 6 68.53 33.83 -16.25
CA THR A 6 67.38 34.71 -16.08
C THR A 6 66.45 34.12 -15.03
N PHE A 7 66.29 34.82 -13.91
CA PHE A 7 65.33 34.50 -12.84
C PHE A 7 63.90 34.77 -13.32
N LEU A 8 63.36 33.85 -14.12
CA LEU A 8 61.94 33.78 -14.43
C LEU A 8 61.27 33.11 -13.23
N SER A 9 60.75 33.93 -12.33
CA SER A 9 59.93 33.48 -11.19
C SER A 9 58.67 32.82 -11.74
N PHE A 10 58.73 31.50 -11.88
CA PHE A 10 57.63 30.64 -12.30
C PHE A 10 56.66 30.55 -11.13
N THR A 11 55.62 31.38 -11.18
CA THR A 11 54.50 31.35 -10.24
C THR A 11 53.69 30.07 -10.52
N PHE A 12 53.98 29.00 -9.78
CA PHE A 12 53.14 27.80 -9.75
C PHE A 12 51.84 28.17 -9.02
N LEU A 13 50.81 28.54 -9.78
CA LEU A 13 49.44 28.58 -9.30
C LEU A 13 48.97 27.15 -9.07
N PHE A 14 48.94 26.72 -7.81
CA PHE A 14 48.23 25.52 -7.39
C PHE A 14 46.73 25.80 -7.46
N ILE A 15 46.13 25.51 -8.61
CA ILE A 15 44.68 25.44 -8.75
C ILE A 15 44.26 24.10 -8.14
N SER A 16 43.94 24.11 -6.85
CA SER A 16 43.21 23.01 -6.21
C SER A 16 41.77 23.06 -6.72
N CYS A 17 41.35 22.00 -7.40
CA CYS A 17 39.95 21.78 -7.76
C CYS A 17 39.34 20.99 -6.59
N ASP A 18 38.66 21.68 -5.67
CA ASP A 18 37.74 21.02 -4.75
C ASP A 18 36.56 20.54 -5.60
N SER A 19 36.68 19.30 -6.11
CA SER A 19 35.51 18.61 -6.62
C SER A 19 34.68 18.24 -5.40
N ASP A 20 33.70 19.09 -5.07
CA ASP A 20 32.57 18.69 -4.24
C ASP A 20 32.03 17.40 -4.82
N VAL A 21 32.40 16.27 -4.20
CA VAL A 21 31.88 14.96 -4.56
C VAL A 21 30.47 14.93 -4.02
N THR A 22 29.53 15.53 -4.77
CA THR A 22 28.11 15.34 -4.51
C THR A 22 27.88 13.82 -4.51
N PRO A 23 27.50 13.22 -3.38
CA PRO A 23 27.30 11.78 -3.33
C PRO A 23 26.24 11.45 -4.38
N LYS A 24 26.59 10.54 -5.30
CA LYS A 24 25.66 10.08 -6.33
C LYS A 24 24.37 9.65 -5.63
N PRO A 25 23.19 10.14 -6.05
CA PRO A 25 21.94 9.75 -5.41
C PRO A 25 21.85 8.22 -5.41
N ASN A 26 21.50 7.65 -4.26
CA ASN A 26 21.32 6.22 -4.12
C ASN A 26 20.35 5.76 -5.22
N ALA A 27 20.75 4.75 -5.99
CA ALA A 27 19.91 4.19 -7.03
C ALA A 27 18.77 3.42 -6.36
N TYR A 28 17.64 4.08 -6.12
CA TYR A 28 16.40 3.40 -5.79
C TYR A 28 15.95 2.60 -7.01
N LEU A 29 15.54 1.36 -6.80
CA LEU A 29 14.97 0.54 -7.87
C LEU A 29 13.77 1.28 -8.47
N ASN A 30 13.82 1.60 -9.76
CA ASN A 30 12.66 2.12 -10.48
C ASN A 30 11.68 0.96 -10.72
N LEU A 31 10.84 0.70 -9.72
CA LEU A 31 9.84 -0.37 -9.76
C LEU A 31 8.66 0.09 -10.63
N ASN A 32 8.77 -0.13 -11.94
CA ASN A 32 7.66 0.02 -12.87
C ASN A 32 6.76 -1.22 -12.78
N TYR A 33 5.57 -1.05 -12.20
CA TYR A 33 4.55 -2.09 -12.21
C TYR A 33 3.72 -2.04 -13.49
N PRO A 34 3.37 -3.20 -14.08
CA PRO A 34 2.52 -3.24 -15.25
C PRO A 34 1.13 -2.68 -14.91
N GLN A 35 0.43 -2.15 -15.91
CA GLN A 35 -0.97 -1.75 -15.71
C GLN A 35 -1.82 -2.98 -15.35
N ALA A 36 -2.50 -2.93 -14.22
CA ALA A 36 -3.38 -4.00 -13.76
C ALA A 36 -4.54 -4.21 -14.73
N LYS A 37 -4.82 -5.48 -15.04
CA LYS A 37 -6.11 -5.89 -15.63
C LYS A 37 -6.95 -6.49 -14.52
N TYR A 38 -8.25 -6.27 -14.59
CA TYR A 38 -9.17 -6.69 -13.53
C TYR A 38 -10.06 -7.83 -13.98
N GLN A 39 -10.18 -8.81 -13.09
CA GLN A 39 -11.06 -9.98 -13.25
C GLN A 39 -12.07 -10.04 -12.10
N ASP A 40 -13.16 -10.75 -12.34
CA ASP A 40 -14.29 -10.86 -11.43
C ASP A 40 -14.06 -11.93 -10.34
N SER A 41 -14.48 -11.65 -9.10
CA SER A 41 -14.43 -12.61 -7.98
C SER A 41 -15.39 -13.80 -8.19
N TYR A 42 -15.02 -14.97 -7.68
CA TYR A 42 -15.82 -16.20 -7.85
C TYR A 42 -17.10 -16.23 -7.00
N ASN A 43 -18.04 -17.10 -7.38
CA ASN A 43 -19.40 -17.09 -6.84
C ASN A 43 -19.59 -17.69 -5.44
N GLN A 44 -18.51 -17.91 -4.68
CA GLN A 44 -18.54 -18.56 -3.35
C GLN A 44 -18.68 -17.57 -2.18
N LEU A 45 -18.47 -16.27 -2.43
CA LEU A 45 -18.55 -15.22 -1.42
C LEU A 45 -19.93 -14.54 -1.41
N PRO A 46 -20.38 -14.01 -0.25
CA PRO A 46 -21.61 -13.22 -0.10
C PRO A 46 -21.50 -11.79 -0.67
N TYR A 47 -20.44 -11.52 -1.42
CA TYR A 47 -20.16 -10.27 -2.12
C TYR A 47 -19.40 -10.58 -3.41
N HIS A 48 -19.34 -9.59 -4.27
CA HIS A 48 -18.68 -9.62 -5.57
C HIS A 48 -17.82 -8.38 -5.73
N PHE A 49 -16.64 -8.53 -6.33
CA PHE A 49 -15.74 -7.41 -6.61
C PHE A 49 -14.81 -7.77 -7.77
N LYS A 50 -14.11 -6.76 -8.30
CA LYS A 50 -13.03 -6.96 -9.26
C LYS A 50 -11.68 -6.85 -8.59
N TYR A 51 -10.74 -7.70 -9.00
CA TYR A 51 -9.39 -7.73 -8.47
C TYR A 51 -8.35 -7.93 -9.58
N SER A 52 -7.11 -7.58 -9.28
CA SER A 52 -5.97 -7.63 -10.20
C SER A 52 -5.72 -9.05 -10.71
N ASP A 53 -5.44 -9.21 -12.00
CA ASP A 53 -4.96 -10.47 -12.60
C ASP A 53 -3.56 -10.87 -12.11
N GLN A 54 -2.87 -9.97 -11.41
CA GLN A 54 -1.62 -10.22 -10.70
C GLN A 54 -1.82 -10.85 -9.31
N ALA A 55 -3.07 -10.92 -8.84
CA ALA A 55 -3.41 -11.50 -7.54
C ALA A 55 -4.13 -12.84 -7.67
N ILE A 56 -3.96 -13.67 -6.66
CA ILE A 56 -4.60 -14.97 -6.52
C ILE A 56 -5.64 -14.84 -5.40
N LEU A 57 -6.92 -15.01 -5.75
CA LEU A 57 -8.01 -15.02 -4.79
C LEU A 57 -8.13 -16.40 -4.14
N ASN A 58 -7.94 -16.44 -2.82
CA ASN A 58 -8.16 -17.62 -1.99
C ASN A 58 -9.39 -17.38 -1.11
N VAL A 59 -10.34 -18.32 -1.11
CA VAL A 59 -11.52 -18.28 -0.23
C VAL A 59 -11.34 -19.32 0.86
N GLN A 60 -11.49 -18.88 2.11
CA GLN A 60 -11.41 -19.73 3.29
C GLN A 60 -12.80 -20.25 3.70
N ASN A 61 -12.84 -21.31 4.50
CA ASN A 61 -14.07 -22.00 4.91
C ASN A 61 -15.08 -21.12 5.67
N ASN A 62 -14.63 -20.01 6.25
CA ASN A 62 -15.40 -19.04 7.03
C ASN A 62 -15.85 -17.80 6.23
N LEU A 63 -15.84 -17.87 4.90
CA LEU A 63 -16.15 -16.76 3.98
C LEU A 63 -15.16 -15.59 4.08
N TRP A 64 -14.04 -15.79 4.77
CA TRP A 64 -12.89 -14.91 4.64
C TRP A 64 -12.21 -15.18 3.31
N SER A 65 -11.48 -14.20 2.83
CA SER A 65 -10.78 -14.33 1.57
C SER A 65 -9.52 -13.50 1.56
N ASP A 66 -8.52 -13.99 0.86
CA ASP A 66 -7.24 -13.33 0.74
C ASP A 66 -6.91 -13.10 -0.74
N LEU A 67 -6.35 -11.94 -1.06
CA LEU A 67 -5.72 -11.69 -2.34
C LEU A 67 -4.21 -11.74 -2.16
N HIS A 68 -3.60 -12.82 -2.64
CA HIS A 68 -2.16 -12.97 -2.61
C HIS A 68 -1.53 -12.38 -3.87
N TYR A 69 -0.53 -11.50 -3.72
CA TYR A 69 0.27 -10.92 -4.80
C TYR A 69 1.68 -11.52 -4.78
N PRO A 70 1.96 -12.63 -5.49
CA PRO A 70 3.24 -13.33 -5.40
C PRO A 70 4.45 -12.46 -5.74
N LYS A 71 4.31 -11.62 -6.78
CA LYS A 71 5.39 -10.74 -7.26
C LYS A 71 5.71 -9.60 -6.28
N LEU A 72 4.72 -9.18 -5.51
CA LEU A 72 4.84 -8.08 -4.54
C LEU A 72 5.09 -8.59 -3.12
N LYS A 73 5.01 -9.90 -2.90
CA LYS A 73 5.10 -10.55 -1.58
C LYS A 73 4.13 -9.90 -0.59
N ALA A 74 2.92 -9.65 -1.05
CA ALA A 74 1.90 -8.95 -0.29
C ALA A 74 0.59 -9.72 -0.30
N ASP A 75 -0.16 -9.57 0.78
CA ASP A 75 -1.45 -10.21 0.99
C ASP A 75 -2.47 -9.15 1.42
N ILE A 76 -3.64 -9.14 0.79
CA ILE A 76 -4.80 -8.43 1.31
C ILE A 76 -5.69 -9.46 1.99
N ASN A 77 -5.71 -9.44 3.31
CA ASN A 77 -6.56 -10.36 4.08
C ASN A 77 -7.91 -9.68 4.30
N MET A 78 -8.99 -10.36 3.93
CA MET A 78 -10.35 -9.82 4.03
C MET A 78 -11.23 -10.71 4.89
N THR A 79 -11.89 -10.07 5.84
CA THR A 79 -12.75 -10.70 6.84
C THR A 79 -14.18 -10.25 6.60
N TYR A 80 -15.04 -11.20 6.25
CA TYR A 80 -16.47 -10.98 6.11
C TYR A 80 -17.22 -11.33 7.40
N GLN A 81 -18.14 -10.46 7.80
CA GLN A 81 -19.03 -10.65 8.93
C GLN A 81 -20.45 -10.23 8.57
N LYS A 82 -21.44 -10.97 9.08
CA LYS A 82 -22.83 -10.55 8.99
C LYS A 82 -23.11 -9.48 10.05
N VAL A 83 -23.88 -8.48 9.68
CA VAL A 83 -24.38 -7.46 10.60
C VAL A 83 -25.64 -8.00 11.27
N ASP A 84 -25.64 -8.04 12.60
CA ASP A 84 -26.79 -8.41 13.43
C ASP A 84 -26.88 -7.47 14.64
N ASN A 85 -27.44 -6.27 14.42
CA ASN A 85 -27.55 -5.20 15.41
C ASN A 85 -26.22 -4.77 16.09
N ASN A 86 -25.08 -5.18 15.53
CA ASN A 86 -23.74 -5.00 16.08
C ASN A 86 -22.82 -4.20 15.14
N LEU A 87 -23.35 -3.50 14.14
CA LEU A 87 -22.53 -2.76 13.16
C LEU A 87 -21.53 -1.80 13.81
N ALA A 88 -21.97 -1.07 14.85
CA ALA A 88 -21.11 -0.14 15.56
C ALA A 88 -19.94 -0.85 16.25
N GLU A 89 -20.17 -2.05 16.79
CA GLU A 89 -19.13 -2.90 17.39
C GLU A 89 -18.16 -3.40 16.32
N LEU A 90 -18.67 -3.90 15.19
CA LEU A 90 -17.83 -4.37 14.06
C LEU A 90 -16.91 -3.27 13.53
N ILE A 91 -17.44 -2.05 13.34
CA ILE A 91 -16.65 -0.89 12.94
C ILE A 91 -15.60 -0.56 14.01
N THR A 92 -16.02 -0.51 15.27
CA THR A 92 -15.12 -0.16 16.39
C THR A 92 -13.98 -1.18 16.51
N ASP A 93 -14.25 -2.47 16.34
CA ASP A 93 -13.24 -3.51 16.47
C ASP A 93 -12.28 -3.53 15.28
N ALA A 94 -12.79 -3.29 14.06
CA ALA A 94 -11.93 -3.08 12.90
C ALA A 94 -11.01 -1.86 13.09
N GLU A 95 -11.57 -0.72 13.52
CA GLU A 95 -10.81 0.51 13.76
C GLU A 95 -9.79 0.34 14.90
N LYS A 96 -10.14 -0.36 15.99
CA LYS A 96 -9.18 -0.68 17.08
C LYS A 96 -7.97 -1.46 16.55
N LEU A 97 -8.16 -2.42 15.64
CA LEU A 97 -7.05 -3.14 15.03
C LEU A 97 -6.18 -2.20 14.20
N THR A 98 -6.80 -1.31 13.43
CA THR A 98 -6.09 -0.25 12.70
C THR A 98 -5.22 0.60 13.61
N TYR A 99 -5.80 1.13 14.69
CA TYR A 99 -5.09 2.00 15.62
C TYR A 99 -4.04 1.27 16.47
N LYS A 100 -4.26 0.00 16.83
CA LYS A 100 -3.25 -0.82 17.54
C LYS A 100 -1.98 -1.02 16.70
N HIS A 101 -2.14 -1.22 15.38
CA HIS A 101 -1.00 -1.32 14.47
C HIS A 101 -0.34 0.03 14.15
N ALA A 102 -1.06 1.13 14.40
CA ALA A 102 -0.57 2.48 14.19
C ALA A 102 0.23 3.07 15.37
N LEU A 103 0.47 2.33 16.45
CA LEU A 103 1.35 2.78 17.55
C LEU A 103 2.80 3.07 17.11
N LYS A 104 3.20 2.58 15.93
CA LYS A 104 4.47 2.88 15.25
C LYS A 104 4.29 3.70 13.97
N ALA A 105 3.08 4.17 13.69
CA ALA A 105 2.79 4.95 12.50
C ALA A 105 3.06 6.43 12.76
N ASP A 106 3.56 7.10 11.73
CA ASP A 106 3.81 8.53 11.76
C ASP A 106 2.53 9.32 11.48
N ASN A 107 1.64 8.78 10.63
CA ASN A 107 0.39 9.40 10.24
C ASN A 107 -0.67 8.37 9.85
N ILE A 108 -1.95 8.71 10.04
CA ILE A 108 -3.10 7.95 9.55
C ILE A 108 -4.00 8.87 8.75
N GLU A 109 -4.22 8.55 7.49
CA GLU A 109 -5.17 9.24 6.61
C GLU A 109 -6.41 8.38 6.39
N MET A 110 -7.58 9.02 6.38
CA MET A 110 -8.87 8.35 6.19
C MET A 110 -9.57 8.91 4.95
N TYR A 111 -9.96 8.01 4.05
CA TYR A 111 -10.65 8.33 2.81
C TYR A 111 -12.03 7.66 2.80
N PRO A 112 -13.13 8.43 2.98
CA PRO A 112 -14.47 7.88 2.89
C PRO A 112 -14.85 7.60 1.44
N TYR A 113 -15.63 6.54 1.22
CA TYR A 113 -16.24 6.21 -0.06
C TYR A 113 -17.72 5.86 0.15
N GLU A 114 -18.58 6.40 -0.72
CA GLU A 114 -20.02 6.16 -0.65
C GLU A 114 -20.59 5.93 -2.06
N ASN A 115 -21.39 4.87 -2.19
CA ASN A 115 -22.22 4.62 -3.35
C ASN A 115 -23.63 4.24 -2.89
N ARG A 116 -24.54 5.24 -2.87
CA ARG A 116 -25.93 5.07 -2.42
C ARG A 116 -26.73 4.09 -3.28
N ASN A 117 -26.46 4.09 -4.60
CA ASN A 117 -27.19 3.22 -5.54
C ASN A 117 -26.90 1.75 -5.28
N LYS A 118 -25.64 1.42 -5.00
CA LYS A 118 -25.19 0.06 -4.66
C LYS A 118 -25.23 -0.25 -3.16
N LYS A 119 -25.58 0.73 -2.32
CA LYS A 119 -25.50 0.67 -0.85
C LYS A 119 -24.11 0.22 -0.37
N ILE A 120 -23.06 0.87 -0.87
CA ILE A 120 -21.69 0.66 -0.40
C ILE A 120 -21.29 1.88 0.43
N TYR A 121 -20.99 1.67 1.70
CA TYR A 121 -20.39 2.68 2.57
C TYR A 121 -19.06 2.14 3.05
N ALA A 122 -17.97 2.78 2.66
CA ALA A 122 -16.63 2.30 2.93
C ALA A 122 -15.72 3.40 3.46
N LYS A 123 -14.66 2.99 4.15
CA LYS A 123 -13.52 3.85 4.51
C LYS A 123 -12.23 3.11 4.19
N LEU A 124 -11.30 3.81 3.56
CA LEU A 124 -9.92 3.39 3.36
C LEU A 124 -9.05 4.16 4.36
N PHE A 125 -8.10 3.46 4.97
CA PHE A 125 -7.14 4.00 5.91
C PHE A 125 -5.74 3.76 5.37
N GLU A 126 -4.95 4.81 5.30
CA GLU A 126 -3.53 4.75 4.96
C GLU A 126 -2.71 5.05 6.20
N VAL A 127 -1.81 4.14 6.52
CA VAL A 127 -0.97 4.19 7.70
C VAL A 127 0.47 4.32 7.25
N SER A 128 1.06 5.49 7.45
CA SER A 128 2.45 5.80 7.09
C SER A 128 3.40 5.43 8.22
N GLY A 129 4.63 5.00 7.88
CA GLY A 129 5.66 4.58 8.83
C GLY A 129 5.77 3.06 8.96
N ASP A 130 6.49 2.58 9.96
CA ASP A 130 6.78 1.15 10.18
C ASP A 130 5.61 0.40 10.85
N ALA A 131 4.40 0.64 10.34
CA ALA A 131 3.19 -0.07 10.74
C ALA A 131 3.17 -1.48 10.16
N ALA A 132 2.51 -2.41 10.86
CA ALA A 132 2.36 -3.79 10.40
C ALA A 132 1.50 -3.92 9.13
N SER A 133 0.60 -2.96 8.91
CA SER A 133 -0.27 -2.87 7.73
C SER A 133 -0.37 -1.42 7.30
N SER A 134 -0.02 -1.16 6.04
CA SER A 134 0.04 0.19 5.46
C SER A 134 -1.29 0.67 4.88
N ILE A 135 -2.19 -0.26 4.52
CA ILE A 135 -3.51 0.05 3.97
C ILE A 135 -4.54 -0.86 4.63
N GLN A 136 -5.62 -0.27 5.12
CA GLN A 136 -6.76 -0.99 5.69
C GLN A 136 -8.05 -0.42 5.12
N PHE A 137 -9.09 -1.23 5.01
CA PHE A 137 -10.39 -0.74 4.59
C PHE A 137 -11.52 -1.46 5.32
N GLN A 138 -12.68 -0.80 5.33
CA GLN A 138 -13.94 -1.36 5.78
C GLN A 138 -15.04 -0.97 4.81
N ALA A 139 -16.01 -1.85 4.59
CA ALA A 139 -17.15 -1.63 3.72
C ALA A 139 -18.40 -2.31 4.29
N THR A 140 -19.56 -1.66 4.17
CA THR A 140 -20.85 -2.19 4.65
C THR A 140 -22.02 -1.72 3.79
N ASP A 141 -23.13 -2.45 3.83
CA ASP A 141 -24.45 -2.01 3.35
C ASP A 141 -25.31 -1.37 4.46
N SER A 142 -24.73 -1.20 5.65
CA SER A 142 -25.35 -0.75 6.90
C SER A 142 -26.35 -1.72 7.53
N THR A 143 -26.72 -2.84 6.88
CA THR A 143 -27.84 -3.69 7.34
C THR A 143 -27.52 -5.15 7.51
N LYS A 144 -26.70 -5.75 6.64
CA LYS A 144 -26.46 -7.20 6.59
C LYS A 144 -24.99 -7.56 6.43
N HIS A 145 -24.21 -6.74 5.76
CA HIS A 145 -22.87 -7.07 5.31
C HIS A 145 -21.85 -6.13 5.92
N PHE A 146 -20.77 -6.70 6.46
CA PHE A 146 -19.59 -5.98 6.87
C PHE A 146 -18.37 -6.72 6.34
N LEU A 147 -17.51 -6.00 5.62
CA LEU A 147 -16.25 -6.50 5.08
C LEU A 147 -15.15 -5.58 5.60
N SER A 148 -14.12 -6.14 6.22
CA SER A 148 -12.89 -5.43 6.53
C SER A 148 -11.71 -6.09 5.83
N GLY A 149 -10.69 -5.33 5.50
CA GLY A 149 -9.46 -5.88 4.94
C GLY A 149 -8.23 -5.07 5.29
N ALA A 150 -7.08 -5.74 5.26
CA ALA A 150 -5.79 -5.15 5.59
C ALA A 150 -4.68 -5.70 4.69
N LEU A 151 -3.81 -4.82 4.23
CA LEU A 151 -2.63 -5.13 3.42
C LEU A 151 -1.46 -5.49 4.33
N TYR A 152 -0.87 -6.67 4.12
CA TYR A 152 0.33 -7.13 4.78
C TYR A 152 1.43 -7.41 3.75
N PHE A 153 2.68 -7.19 4.14
CA PHE A 153 3.85 -7.58 3.37
C PHE A 153 4.59 -8.71 4.07
N ASN A 154 4.94 -9.76 3.33
CA ASN A 154 5.71 -10.92 3.80
C ASN A 154 7.22 -10.63 3.82
N VAL A 155 7.60 -9.40 4.12
CA VAL A 155 9.00 -8.94 4.23
C VAL A 155 9.15 -8.05 5.46
N SER A 156 10.36 -7.98 6.00
CA SER A 156 10.65 -7.03 7.09
C SER A 156 10.28 -5.60 6.62
N PRO A 157 9.55 -4.83 7.43
CA PRO A 157 9.12 -3.50 7.05
C PRO A 157 10.35 -2.61 6.86
N ASN A 158 10.56 -2.19 5.62
CA ASN A 158 11.32 -1.01 5.27
C ASN A 158 10.37 -0.20 4.39
N TYR A 159 9.70 0.78 4.98
CA TYR A 159 8.60 1.52 4.36
C TYR A 159 9.00 2.08 2.98
N ASP A 160 10.16 2.73 2.88
CA ASP A 160 10.65 3.34 1.65
C ASP A 160 10.82 2.32 0.51
N SER A 161 11.21 1.09 0.84
CA SER A 161 11.42 0.02 -0.14
C SER A 161 10.10 -0.55 -0.68
N ILE A 162 9.03 -0.52 0.11
CA ILE A 162 7.74 -1.10 -0.25
C ILE A 162 6.71 -0.03 -0.68
N LEU A 163 7.00 1.26 -0.50
CA LEU A 163 6.11 2.36 -0.85
C LEU A 163 5.59 2.30 -2.31
N PRO A 164 6.41 1.97 -3.34
CA PRO A 164 5.88 1.79 -4.69
C PRO A 164 4.85 0.66 -4.79
N ALA A 165 5.07 -0.45 -4.08
CA ALA A 165 4.14 -1.58 -4.05
C ALA A 165 2.86 -1.24 -3.27
N ILE A 166 2.98 -0.50 -2.17
CA ILE A 166 1.82 0.03 -1.42
C ILE A 166 0.95 0.88 -2.35
N ASN A 167 1.54 1.84 -3.04
CA ASN A 167 0.81 2.72 -3.96
C ASN A 167 0.17 1.97 -5.14
N TYR A 168 0.81 0.90 -5.60
CA TYR A 168 0.26 0.04 -6.63
C TYR A 168 -0.97 -0.73 -6.12
N ILE A 169 -0.82 -1.44 -4.99
CA ILE A 169 -1.89 -2.24 -4.40
C ILE A 169 -3.04 -1.36 -3.89
N LYS A 170 -2.76 -0.12 -3.45
CA LYS A 170 -3.77 0.88 -3.08
C LYS A 170 -4.81 1.05 -4.19
N LYS A 171 -4.36 1.24 -5.43
CA LYS A 171 -5.25 1.40 -6.59
C LYS A 171 -6.10 0.16 -6.84
N ASP A 172 -5.54 -1.02 -6.59
CA ASP A 172 -6.28 -2.28 -6.70
C ASP A 172 -7.32 -2.43 -5.57
N ILE A 173 -7.03 -1.96 -4.36
CA ILE A 173 -7.99 -1.89 -3.23
C ILE A 173 -9.10 -0.87 -3.52
N GLU A 174 -8.76 0.31 -4.01
CA GLU A 174 -9.74 1.31 -4.45
C GLU A 174 -10.66 0.70 -5.51
N LYS A 175 -10.10 -0.03 -6.48
CA LYS A 175 -10.90 -0.69 -7.51
C LYS A 175 -11.81 -1.77 -6.96
N LEU A 176 -11.33 -2.54 -5.99
CA LEU A 176 -12.12 -3.53 -5.27
C LEU A 176 -13.33 -2.87 -4.61
N ILE A 177 -13.12 -1.77 -3.87
CA ILE A 177 -14.20 -1.04 -3.17
C ILE A 177 -15.19 -0.44 -4.17
N GLU A 178 -14.71 0.16 -5.26
CA GLU A 178 -15.56 0.75 -6.31
C GLU A 178 -16.50 -0.28 -6.97
N THR A 179 -16.00 -1.51 -7.13
CA THR A 179 -16.69 -2.59 -7.84
C THR A 179 -17.42 -3.54 -6.90
N LEU A 180 -17.38 -3.28 -5.60
CA LEU A 180 -18.02 -4.10 -4.58
C LEU A 180 -19.54 -4.11 -4.77
N GLU A 181 -20.11 -5.31 -4.71
CA GLU A 181 -21.55 -5.57 -4.77
C GLU A 181 -21.91 -6.67 -3.77
N TRP A 182 -22.95 -6.43 -2.97
CA TRP A 182 -23.42 -7.41 -1.97
C TRP A 182 -24.36 -8.44 -2.61
N LYS A 183 -24.28 -9.70 -2.19
CA LYS A 183 -25.23 -10.75 -2.59
C LYS A 183 -26.27 -10.94 -1.49
N ASN A 184 -27.54 -10.97 -1.88
CA ASN A 184 -28.70 -11.10 -0.98
C ASN A 184 -28.79 -12.44 -0.26
#